data_AF-A0A524J488-F1
#
_entry.id   AF-A0A524J488-F1
#
_cell.length_a   1.000
_cell.length_b   1.000
_cell.length_c   1.000
_cell.angle_alpha   90.00
_cell.angle_beta   90.00
_cell.angle_gamma   90.00
#
_symmetry.space_group_name_H-M   'P 1'
#
loop_
_entity.id
_entity.type
_entity.pdbx_description
1 polymer ?
#
loop_
_entity_poly.entity_id
_entity_poly.type
_entity_poly.pdbx_seq_one_letter_code
_entity_poly.pdbx_strand_id
1 'polypeptide(L)'
;MRFAAMTFSFGPGSLESTLRAIKRQGFDCIDLAAGAQQQVDKMLAATDPRDQAAVVRKALAAMGMDISEVFLLHFDNPINHPDPIKRRTGRELFNGFVEFCREIGAESVMMSPGILYDEIGEAASLQSAVEELRYQQQVCTDHGLQLNMEPHWHSLAESPTRAQWFCEQVPGLGLTLDYSHFIAQDYTQDEIEPLHAYTRHFHARQAKTGATNVTLTEGVIDFHRILQTFNRDGWDGVVCLEYNPARIEDAPGEVARLKKQFDQYMQEDTNAAALAQGKVDEWNRIVFDPQWCRTCKLCEMVCSIEHEGESRPALSRININFDPFKVVNPIHGNVCAQCPDAPCLAVCPDKAMSRDAQSGAVIIDPDLCIGCMACRRACPWDIPKKHPELGIAVKCDLCKDRE
;
A
#
# COMPACT_ATOMS: atom_id res chain seq x y z
N MET A 1 -2.13 -10.65 -3.67
CA MET A 1 -3.07 -9.55 -3.35
C MET A 1 -3.68 -8.95 -4.62
N ARG A 2 -4.88 -8.36 -4.51
CA ARG A 2 -5.57 -7.59 -5.57
C ARG A 2 -5.73 -6.14 -5.16
N PHE A 3 -5.98 -5.25 -6.12
CA PHE A 3 -6.29 -3.84 -5.85
C PHE A 3 -7.75 -3.53 -6.17
N ALA A 4 -8.41 -2.87 -5.23
CA ALA A 4 -9.77 -2.36 -5.38
C ALA A 4 -9.79 -0.83 -5.24
N ALA A 5 -10.88 -0.22 -5.68
CA ALA A 5 -11.18 1.18 -5.39
C ALA A 5 -12.50 1.28 -4.63
N MET A 6 -12.54 2.15 -3.63
CA MET A 6 -13.73 2.38 -2.82
C MET A 6 -14.74 3.25 -3.58
N THR A 7 -15.99 2.80 -3.71
CA THR A 7 -16.98 3.53 -4.52
C THR A 7 -17.26 4.94 -4.00
N PHE A 8 -17.25 5.15 -2.67
CA PHE A 8 -17.54 6.48 -2.12
C PHE A 8 -16.51 7.55 -2.46
N SER A 9 -15.27 7.15 -2.78
CA SER A 9 -14.20 8.09 -3.17
C SER A 9 -14.49 8.85 -4.45
N PHE A 10 -15.48 8.39 -5.21
CA PHE A 10 -15.93 8.98 -6.46
C PHE A 10 -17.14 9.91 -6.29
N GLY A 11 -17.47 10.22 -5.04
CA GLY A 11 -18.52 11.18 -4.69
C GLY A 11 -19.94 10.65 -4.95
N PRO A 12 -20.94 11.53 -4.78
CA PRO A 12 -22.33 11.16 -5.02
C PRO A 12 -22.56 10.93 -6.52
N GLY A 13 -23.30 9.88 -6.84
CA GLY A 13 -23.61 9.52 -8.23
C GLY A 13 -24.30 8.17 -8.31
N SER A 14 -24.69 7.76 -9.52
CA SER A 14 -25.18 6.40 -9.70
C SER A 14 -24.03 5.39 -9.57
N LEU A 15 -24.37 4.16 -9.20
CA LEU A 15 -23.41 3.06 -9.19
C LEU A 15 -22.74 2.91 -10.56
N GLU A 16 -23.50 2.95 -11.66
CA GLU A 16 -22.97 2.81 -13.02
C GLU A 16 -21.94 3.91 -13.39
N SER A 17 -22.21 5.18 -13.06
CA SER A 17 -21.25 6.25 -13.35
C SER A 17 -19.98 6.10 -12.53
N THR A 18 -20.13 5.64 -11.28
CA THR A 18 -19.03 5.39 -10.35
C THR A 18 -18.14 4.25 -10.85
N LEU A 19 -18.72 3.10 -11.19
CA LEU A 19 -18.00 1.95 -11.75
C LEU A 19 -17.25 2.33 -13.03
N ARG A 20 -17.86 3.13 -13.91
CA ARG A 20 -17.19 3.63 -15.13
C ARG A 20 -16.00 4.54 -14.81
N ALA A 21 -16.07 5.34 -13.75
CA ALA A 21 -14.94 6.16 -13.32
C ALA A 21 -13.81 5.30 -12.77
N ILE A 22 -14.13 4.32 -11.93
CA ILE A 22 -13.18 3.35 -11.37
C ILE A 22 -12.49 2.53 -12.48
N LYS A 23 -13.27 1.96 -13.40
CA LYS A 23 -12.74 1.16 -14.53
C LYS A 23 -11.76 1.96 -15.41
N ARG A 24 -12.03 3.26 -15.62
CA ARG A 24 -11.12 4.16 -16.36
C ARG A 24 -9.79 4.39 -15.65
N GLN A 25 -9.73 4.20 -14.34
CA GLN A 25 -8.48 4.25 -13.56
C GLN A 25 -7.74 2.90 -13.53
N GLY A 26 -8.25 1.87 -14.21
CA GLY A 26 -7.58 0.58 -14.35
C GLY A 26 -7.83 -0.40 -13.20
N PHE A 27 -8.93 -0.25 -12.48
CA PHE A 27 -9.38 -1.23 -11.49
C PHE A 27 -10.41 -2.17 -12.09
N ASP A 28 -10.28 -3.45 -11.74
CA ASP A 28 -11.23 -4.50 -12.08
C ASP A 28 -12.05 -4.98 -10.87
N CYS A 29 -11.75 -4.47 -9.67
CA CYS A 29 -12.38 -4.83 -8.42
C CYS A 29 -12.79 -3.57 -7.63
N ILE A 30 -13.86 -3.66 -6.85
CA ILE A 30 -14.35 -2.56 -5.99
C ILE A 30 -14.62 -3.01 -4.56
N ASP A 31 -14.53 -2.04 -3.66
CA ASP A 31 -15.30 -2.07 -2.42
C ASP A 31 -16.52 -1.18 -2.56
N LEU A 32 -17.66 -1.72 -2.13
CA LEU A 32 -18.95 -1.09 -2.27
C LEU A 32 -19.36 -0.43 -0.96
N ALA A 33 -19.46 0.90 -0.95
CA ALA A 33 -19.98 1.63 0.20
C ALA A 33 -21.52 1.54 0.28
N ALA A 34 -22.03 1.19 1.46
CA ALA A 34 -23.45 1.21 1.79
C ALA A 34 -23.77 2.26 2.86
N GLY A 35 -24.72 3.15 2.60
CA GLY A 35 -25.07 4.25 3.50
C GLY A 35 -26.04 5.26 2.89
N ALA A 36 -26.54 6.19 3.71
CA ALA A 36 -27.61 7.13 3.33
C ALA A 36 -27.26 8.11 2.19
N GLN A 37 -25.99 8.19 1.80
CA GLN A 37 -25.49 9.02 0.68
C GLN A 37 -24.47 8.26 -0.17
N GLN A 38 -24.52 6.93 -0.14
CA GLN A 38 -23.60 6.06 -0.87
C GLN A 38 -24.30 5.44 -2.08
N GLN A 39 -23.54 4.69 -2.87
CA GLN A 39 -24.05 4.05 -4.09
C GLN A 39 -25.12 2.98 -3.82
N VAL A 40 -25.18 2.47 -2.57
CA VAL A 40 -26.22 1.58 -2.09
C VAL A 40 -26.81 2.11 -0.79
N ASP A 41 -28.14 2.14 -0.72
CA ASP A 41 -28.86 2.41 0.53
C ASP A 41 -28.81 1.16 1.43
N LYS A 42 -28.20 1.31 2.61
CA LYS A 42 -28.01 0.22 3.57
C LYS A 42 -29.32 -0.37 4.11
N MET A 43 -30.38 0.44 4.22
CA MET A 43 -31.67 -0.01 4.74
C MET A 43 -32.39 -0.83 3.68
N LEU A 44 -32.42 -0.35 2.42
CA LEU A 44 -32.97 -1.12 1.31
C LEU A 44 -32.20 -2.41 1.08
N ALA A 45 -30.86 -2.37 1.14
CA ALA A 45 -30.04 -3.58 1.02
C ALA A 45 -30.34 -4.60 2.14
N ALA A 46 -30.69 -4.14 3.34
CA ALA A 46 -31.09 -5.00 4.44
C ALA A 46 -32.54 -5.53 4.32
N THR A 47 -33.50 -4.70 3.88
CA THR A 47 -34.92 -5.07 3.87
C THR A 47 -35.39 -5.72 2.58
N ASP A 48 -34.66 -5.52 1.48
CA ASP A 48 -34.97 -6.02 0.14
C ASP A 48 -33.71 -6.55 -0.58
N PRO A 49 -33.02 -7.55 0.02
CA PRO A 49 -31.66 -7.89 -0.37
C PRO A 49 -31.53 -8.39 -1.81
N ARG A 50 -32.49 -9.17 -2.30
CA ARG A 50 -32.40 -9.82 -3.62
C ARG A 50 -32.58 -8.85 -4.77
N ASP A 51 -33.53 -7.94 -4.66
CA ASP A 51 -33.80 -6.96 -5.71
C ASP A 51 -32.69 -5.91 -5.75
N GLN A 52 -32.22 -5.44 -4.57
CA GLN A 52 -31.04 -4.58 -4.51
C GLN A 52 -29.79 -5.28 -5.07
N ALA A 53 -29.57 -6.55 -4.74
CA ALA A 53 -28.45 -7.32 -5.29
C ALA A 53 -28.55 -7.49 -6.80
N ALA A 54 -29.74 -7.68 -7.36
CA ALA A 54 -29.93 -7.76 -8.80
C ALA A 54 -29.51 -6.47 -9.53
N VAL A 55 -29.80 -5.31 -8.94
CA VAL A 55 -29.34 -4.01 -9.48
C VAL A 55 -27.82 -3.92 -9.49
N VAL A 56 -27.18 -4.26 -8.37
CA VAL A 56 -25.71 -4.21 -8.23
C VAL A 56 -25.02 -5.20 -9.18
N ARG A 57 -25.45 -6.46 -9.21
CA ARG A 57 -24.91 -7.49 -10.11
C ARG A 57 -25.01 -7.08 -11.57
N LYS A 58 -26.13 -6.49 -11.98
CA LYS A 58 -26.31 -6.02 -13.36
C LYS A 58 -25.29 -4.93 -13.70
N ALA A 59 -25.05 -3.99 -12.78
CA ALA A 59 -24.07 -2.92 -12.97
C ALA A 59 -22.63 -3.46 -13.03
N LEU A 60 -22.26 -4.37 -12.12
CA LEU A 60 -20.96 -5.03 -12.10
C LEU A 60 -20.71 -5.85 -13.38
N ALA A 61 -21.67 -6.68 -13.77
CA ALA A 61 -21.58 -7.49 -14.98
C ALA A 61 -21.45 -6.65 -16.26
N ALA A 62 -22.16 -5.51 -16.33
CA ALA A 62 -22.06 -4.60 -17.47
C ALA A 62 -20.65 -3.99 -17.62
N MET A 63 -19.92 -3.82 -16.51
CA MET A 63 -18.56 -3.26 -16.50
C MET A 63 -17.46 -4.34 -16.46
N GLY A 64 -17.82 -5.61 -16.28
CA GLY A 64 -16.86 -6.70 -16.05
C GLY A 64 -15.99 -6.41 -14.83
N MET A 65 -16.62 -6.12 -13.69
CA MET A 65 -15.94 -5.80 -12.44
C MET A 65 -16.35 -6.76 -11.34
N ASP A 66 -15.38 -7.12 -10.51
CA ASP A 66 -15.55 -7.91 -9.30
C ASP A 66 -15.82 -7.01 -8.08
N ILE A 67 -16.26 -7.62 -6.99
CA ILE A 67 -16.51 -6.94 -5.71
C ILE A 67 -15.80 -7.71 -4.60
N SER A 68 -15.06 -6.99 -3.74
CA SER A 68 -14.32 -7.57 -2.62
C SER A 68 -15.06 -7.40 -1.30
N GLU A 69 -15.22 -6.18 -0.84
CA GLU A 69 -15.85 -5.88 0.44
C GLU A 69 -17.06 -4.96 0.29
N VAL A 70 -18.05 -5.14 1.16
CA VAL A 70 -19.12 -4.15 1.36
C VAL A 70 -18.85 -3.39 2.65
N PHE A 71 -18.61 -2.09 2.51
CA PHE A 71 -18.33 -1.18 3.62
C PHE A 71 -19.63 -0.68 4.25
N LEU A 72 -19.83 -0.95 5.53
CA LEU A 72 -20.95 -0.44 6.31
C LEU A 72 -20.53 -0.14 7.76
N LEU A 73 -20.59 1.13 8.18
CA LEU A 73 -20.32 1.46 9.58
C LEU A 73 -21.39 0.88 10.53
N HIS A 74 -22.68 1.16 10.25
CA HIS A 74 -23.82 0.72 11.06
C HIS A 74 -25.20 1.04 10.44
N PHE A 75 -26.26 0.38 10.94
CA PHE A 75 -27.67 0.69 10.63
C PHE A 75 -28.25 1.73 11.60
N ASP A 76 -27.75 2.96 11.52
CA ASP A 76 -28.16 4.17 12.29
C ASP A 76 -27.78 4.20 13.76
N ASN A 77 -27.56 3.05 14.40
CA ASN A 77 -27.02 2.98 15.75
C ASN A 77 -25.73 2.15 15.73
N PRO A 78 -24.67 2.54 16.49
CA PRO A 78 -23.51 1.70 16.71
C PRO A 78 -23.90 0.30 17.15
N ILE A 79 -23.12 -0.70 16.75
CA ILE A 79 -23.44 -2.12 16.99
C ILE A 79 -23.69 -2.40 18.48
N ASN A 80 -22.95 -1.73 19.36
CA ASN A 80 -22.96 -1.93 20.81
C ASN A 80 -23.87 -0.94 21.57
N HIS A 81 -24.89 -0.38 20.90
CA HIS A 81 -25.82 0.58 21.52
C HIS A 81 -26.38 0.04 22.86
N PRO A 82 -26.45 0.82 23.97
CA PRO A 82 -26.85 0.31 25.30
C PRO A 82 -28.25 -0.31 25.35
N ASP A 83 -29.20 0.25 24.59
CA ASP A 83 -30.55 -0.28 24.42
C ASP A 83 -30.58 -1.63 23.66
N PRO A 84 -31.03 -2.73 24.30
CA PRO A 84 -31.10 -4.05 23.68
C PRO A 84 -32.13 -4.14 22.53
N ILE A 85 -33.15 -3.28 22.48
CA ILE A 85 -34.12 -3.25 21.37
C ILE A 85 -33.42 -2.78 20.10
N LYS A 86 -32.63 -1.70 20.20
CA LYS A 86 -31.85 -1.18 19.06
C LYS A 86 -30.83 -2.19 18.55
N ARG A 87 -30.15 -2.91 19.46
CA ARG A 87 -29.23 -4.00 19.05
C ARG A 87 -29.97 -5.12 18.32
N ARG A 88 -31.14 -5.54 18.83
CA ARG A 88 -31.97 -6.55 18.16
C ARG A 88 -32.38 -6.12 16.75
N THR A 89 -32.85 -4.88 16.58
CA THR A 89 -33.17 -4.33 15.25
C THR A 89 -31.94 -4.28 14.36
N GLY A 90 -30.77 -3.90 14.90
CA GLY A 90 -29.50 -3.95 14.17
C GLY A 90 -29.14 -5.34 13.67
N ARG A 91 -29.38 -6.39 14.47
CA ARG A 91 -29.18 -7.79 14.06
C ARG A 91 -30.11 -8.22 12.94
N GLU A 92 -31.39 -7.86 13.01
CA GLU A 92 -32.37 -8.17 11.96
C GLU A 92 -31.97 -7.53 10.63
N LEU A 93 -31.55 -6.27 10.65
CA LEU A 93 -31.05 -5.58 9.46
C LEU A 93 -29.74 -6.18 8.95
N PHE A 94 -28.81 -6.52 9.85
CA PHE A 94 -27.56 -7.17 9.49
C PHE A 94 -27.78 -8.52 8.79
N ASN A 95 -28.74 -9.33 9.25
CA ASN A 95 -29.04 -10.61 8.61
C ASN A 95 -29.47 -10.44 7.15
N GLY A 96 -30.39 -9.51 6.88
CA GLY A 96 -30.81 -9.22 5.51
C GLY A 96 -29.68 -8.61 4.67
N PHE A 97 -28.86 -7.76 5.27
CA PHE A 97 -27.70 -7.17 4.59
C PHE A 97 -26.63 -8.21 4.21
N VAL A 98 -26.40 -9.22 5.05
CA VAL A 98 -25.52 -10.35 4.73
C VAL A 98 -26.08 -11.19 3.58
N GLU A 99 -27.41 -11.38 3.49
CA GLU A 99 -28.05 -11.98 2.31
C GLU A 99 -27.74 -11.15 1.05
N PHE A 100 -27.89 -9.82 1.11
CA PHE A 100 -27.52 -8.93 0.01
C PHE A 100 -26.05 -9.07 -0.40
N CYS A 101 -25.12 -9.05 0.56
CA CYS A 101 -23.67 -9.16 0.31
C CYS A 101 -23.32 -10.50 -0.36
N ARG A 102 -23.94 -11.59 0.10
CA ARG A 102 -23.79 -12.91 -0.50
C ARG A 102 -24.33 -12.92 -1.94
N GLU A 103 -25.50 -12.35 -2.15
CA GLU A 103 -26.16 -12.32 -3.45
C GLU A 103 -25.37 -11.54 -4.49
N ILE A 104 -24.69 -10.45 -4.11
CA ILE A 104 -23.81 -9.71 -5.03
C ILE A 104 -22.44 -10.37 -5.25
N GLY A 105 -22.12 -11.42 -4.49
CA GLY A 105 -20.85 -12.14 -4.58
C GLY A 105 -19.69 -11.43 -3.90
N ALA A 106 -19.95 -10.60 -2.88
CA ALA A 106 -18.89 -10.03 -2.06
C ALA A 106 -18.14 -11.13 -1.31
N GLU A 107 -16.87 -10.88 -0.98
CA GLU A 107 -16.03 -11.81 -0.22
C GLU A 107 -16.10 -11.52 1.29
N SER A 108 -16.35 -10.25 1.62
CA SER A 108 -16.34 -9.76 2.99
C SER A 108 -17.35 -8.64 3.24
N VAL A 109 -17.70 -8.47 4.51
CA VAL A 109 -18.48 -7.36 5.02
C VAL A 109 -17.65 -6.68 6.11
N MET A 110 -17.50 -5.37 6.03
CA MET A 110 -16.86 -4.60 7.10
C MET A 110 -17.86 -3.85 7.95
N MET A 111 -17.66 -3.95 9.27
CA MET A 111 -18.43 -3.28 10.31
C MET A 111 -17.53 -2.42 11.22
N SER A 112 -18.13 -1.41 11.87
CA SER A 112 -17.46 -0.64 12.92
C SER A 112 -17.33 -1.45 14.22
N PRO A 113 -16.22 -1.30 14.99
CA PRO A 113 -16.01 -1.90 16.32
C PRO A 113 -16.99 -1.42 17.40
N GLY A 114 -17.81 -0.40 17.12
CA GLY A 114 -18.65 0.26 18.12
C GLY A 114 -17.93 1.39 18.85
N ILE A 115 -18.64 2.03 19.77
CA ILE A 115 -18.18 3.25 20.46
C ILE A 115 -18.24 3.12 21.98
N LEU A 116 -17.50 3.98 22.68
CA LEU A 116 -17.62 4.13 24.13
C LEU A 116 -18.94 4.83 24.48
N TYR A 117 -19.70 4.26 25.41
CA TYR A 117 -20.87 4.87 26.01
C TYR A 117 -20.60 5.17 27.48
N ASP A 118 -20.46 6.45 27.82
CA ASP A 118 -20.13 6.89 29.19
C ASP A 118 -21.17 6.41 30.21
N GLU A 119 -22.44 6.28 29.82
CA GLU A 119 -23.54 5.87 30.70
C GLU A 119 -23.42 4.43 31.22
N ILE A 120 -22.78 3.54 30.45
CA ILE A 120 -22.57 2.13 30.82
C ILE A 120 -21.10 1.83 31.13
N GLY A 121 -20.19 2.75 30.77
CA GLY A 121 -18.76 2.62 31.01
C GLY A 121 -18.05 1.70 30.00
N GLU A 122 -16.72 1.75 30.04
CA GLU A 122 -15.86 1.06 29.06
C GLU A 122 -16.05 -0.46 29.08
N ALA A 123 -16.05 -1.08 30.26
CA ALA A 123 -16.15 -2.53 30.38
C ALA A 123 -17.45 -3.08 29.77
N ALA A 124 -18.59 -2.44 30.04
CA ALA A 124 -19.87 -2.83 29.46
C ALA A 124 -19.94 -2.51 27.95
N SER A 125 -19.37 -1.38 27.51
CA SER A 125 -19.30 -1.02 26.09
C SER A 125 -18.52 -2.08 25.30
N LEU A 126 -17.36 -2.50 25.80
CA LEU A 126 -16.52 -3.53 25.21
C LEU A 126 -17.22 -4.89 25.20
N GLN A 127 -17.82 -5.29 26.33
CA GLN A 127 -18.54 -6.56 26.40
C GLN A 127 -19.68 -6.60 25.36
N SER A 128 -20.48 -5.54 25.28
CA SER A 128 -21.56 -5.47 24.29
C SER A 128 -21.02 -5.49 22.86
N ALA A 129 -19.90 -4.82 22.57
CA ALA A 129 -19.31 -4.86 21.23
C ALA A 129 -18.83 -6.27 20.86
N VAL A 130 -18.16 -6.97 21.78
CA VAL A 130 -17.72 -8.36 21.57
C VAL A 130 -18.90 -9.31 21.35
N GLU A 131 -19.98 -9.15 22.10
CA GLU A 131 -21.20 -9.97 21.94
C GLU A 131 -21.84 -9.78 20.55
N GLU A 132 -21.89 -8.54 20.06
CA GLU A 132 -22.47 -8.23 18.75
C GLU A 132 -21.55 -8.66 17.60
N LEU A 133 -20.23 -8.45 17.71
CA LEU A 133 -19.26 -8.93 16.72
C LEU A 133 -19.23 -10.46 16.64
N ARG A 134 -19.37 -11.19 17.76
CA ARG A 134 -19.52 -12.66 17.74
C ARG A 134 -20.77 -13.10 17.00
N TYR A 135 -21.89 -12.42 17.23
CA TYR A 135 -23.12 -12.69 16.50
C TYR A 135 -22.94 -12.45 15.00
N GLN A 136 -22.39 -11.30 14.62
CA GLN A 136 -22.15 -10.93 13.23
C GLN A 136 -21.18 -11.90 12.53
N GLN A 137 -20.10 -12.30 13.22
CA GLN A 137 -19.12 -13.25 12.71
C GLN A 137 -19.77 -14.59 12.40
N GLN A 138 -20.63 -15.08 13.28
CA GLN A 138 -21.36 -16.32 13.05
C GLN A 138 -22.27 -16.21 11.83
N VAL A 139 -23.04 -15.13 11.71
CA VAL A 139 -23.95 -14.90 10.57
C VAL A 139 -23.18 -14.84 9.25
N CYS A 140 -22.05 -14.13 9.20
CA CYS A 140 -21.18 -14.09 8.01
C CYS A 140 -20.63 -15.49 7.67
N THR A 141 -20.14 -16.23 8.67
CA THR A 141 -19.61 -17.59 8.48
C THR A 141 -20.68 -18.53 7.90
N ASP A 142 -21.91 -18.47 8.41
CA ASP A 142 -23.03 -19.28 7.92
C ASP A 142 -23.40 -18.98 6.46
N HIS A 143 -23.02 -17.79 5.96
CA HIS A 143 -23.25 -17.34 4.59
C HIS A 143 -22.00 -17.42 3.70
N GLY A 144 -20.89 -17.96 4.22
CA GLY A 144 -19.63 -18.06 3.48
C GLY A 144 -18.94 -16.72 3.23
N LEU A 145 -19.19 -15.72 4.08
CA LEU A 145 -18.59 -14.39 4.03
C LEU A 145 -17.60 -14.21 5.18
N GLN A 146 -16.54 -13.42 4.94
CA GLN A 146 -15.65 -12.95 6.01
C GLN A 146 -16.22 -11.69 6.66
N LEU A 147 -16.34 -11.66 7.99
CA LEU A 147 -16.59 -10.41 8.71
C LEU A 147 -15.24 -9.74 9.02
N ASN A 148 -15.13 -8.49 8.63
CA ASN A 148 -14.02 -7.64 9.00
C ASN A 148 -14.48 -6.49 9.91
N MET A 149 -13.61 -6.11 10.82
CA MET A 149 -13.77 -4.90 11.63
C MET A 149 -12.74 -3.87 11.17
N GLU A 150 -13.14 -2.61 11.01
CA GLU A 150 -12.19 -1.51 10.79
C GLU A 150 -11.88 -0.81 12.11
N PRO A 151 -10.67 -0.98 12.66
CA PRO A 151 -10.24 -0.16 13.78
C PRO A 151 -10.15 1.29 13.33
N HIS A 152 -10.81 2.18 14.05
CA HIS A 152 -10.78 3.60 13.72
C HIS A 152 -10.67 4.50 14.95
N TRP A 153 -10.19 5.72 14.70
CA TRP A 153 -10.14 6.77 15.72
C TRP A 153 -11.55 7.05 16.26
N HIS A 154 -11.67 7.27 17.57
CA HIS A 154 -12.94 7.48 18.30
C HIS A 154 -13.85 6.24 18.39
N SER A 155 -13.26 5.05 18.29
CA SER A 155 -13.96 3.79 18.42
C SER A 155 -13.45 2.98 19.59
N LEU A 156 -14.13 1.89 19.92
CA LEU A 156 -13.63 0.95 20.91
C LEU A 156 -12.33 0.25 20.49
N ALA A 157 -11.93 0.29 19.22
CA ALA A 157 -10.69 -0.29 18.70
C ALA A 157 -9.67 0.77 18.26
N GLU A 158 -9.60 1.92 18.94
CA GLU A 158 -8.78 3.06 18.52
C GLU A 158 -7.26 2.87 18.60
N SER A 159 -6.76 1.85 19.29
CA SER A 159 -5.32 1.53 19.40
C SER A 159 -4.97 0.16 18.79
N PRO A 160 -3.72 -0.06 18.34
CA PRO A 160 -3.34 -1.35 17.75
C PRO A 160 -3.54 -2.52 18.72
N THR A 161 -3.14 -2.36 19.98
CA THR A 161 -3.32 -3.38 21.02
C THR A 161 -4.79 -3.69 21.27
N ARG A 162 -5.67 -2.70 21.16
CA ARG A 162 -7.11 -2.89 21.33
C ARG A 162 -7.76 -3.57 20.13
N ALA A 163 -7.35 -3.22 18.91
CA ALA A 163 -7.78 -3.90 17.70
C ALA A 163 -7.40 -5.40 17.73
N GLN A 164 -6.15 -5.70 18.13
CA GLN A 164 -5.70 -7.08 18.34
C GLN A 164 -6.57 -7.80 19.38
N TRP A 165 -6.83 -7.16 20.52
CA TRP A 165 -7.66 -7.74 21.57
C TRP A 165 -9.05 -8.15 21.07
N PHE A 166 -9.70 -7.35 20.22
CA PHE A 166 -11.00 -7.72 19.61
C PHE A 166 -10.91 -9.01 18.79
N CYS A 167 -9.88 -9.15 17.95
CA CYS A 167 -9.67 -10.37 17.17
C CYS A 167 -9.41 -11.59 18.06
N GLU A 168 -8.74 -11.42 19.19
CA GLU A 168 -8.55 -12.50 20.18
C GLU A 168 -9.86 -12.86 20.90
N GLN A 169 -10.74 -11.89 21.16
CA GLN A 169 -12.04 -12.14 21.80
C GLN A 169 -13.09 -12.71 20.84
N VAL A 170 -12.95 -12.48 19.53
CA VAL A 170 -13.90 -12.91 18.50
C VAL A 170 -13.17 -13.79 17.49
N PRO A 171 -13.05 -15.11 17.75
CA PRO A 171 -12.38 -16.02 16.82
C PRO A 171 -12.98 -15.97 15.42
N GLY A 172 -12.14 -15.79 14.40
CA GLY A 172 -12.54 -15.66 13.00
C GLY A 172 -12.75 -14.22 12.53
N LEU A 173 -12.82 -13.25 13.44
CA LEU A 173 -12.90 -11.83 13.08
C LEU A 173 -11.61 -11.38 12.39
N GLY A 174 -11.76 -10.84 11.19
CA GLY A 174 -10.68 -10.22 10.44
C GLY A 174 -10.63 -8.70 10.65
N LEU A 175 -9.55 -8.09 10.17
CA LEU A 175 -9.44 -6.64 10.09
C LEU A 175 -9.53 -6.17 8.63
N THR A 176 -10.30 -5.10 8.43
CA THR A 176 -10.06 -4.15 7.35
C THR A 176 -9.12 -3.11 7.92
N LEU A 177 -7.82 -3.33 7.71
CA LEU A 177 -6.79 -2.54 8.37
C LEU A 177 -6.54 -1.24 7.59
N ASP A 178 -6.74 -0.11 8.25
CA ASP A 178 -6.38 1.21 7.76
C ASP A 178 -5.35 1.85 8.70
N TYR A 179 -4.11 1.99 8.22
CA TYR A 179 -3.04 2.61 9.00
C TYR A 179 -3.35 4.08 9.35
N SER A 180 -4.12 4.76 8.52
CA SER A 180 -4.37 6.19 8.66
C SER A 180 -5.02 6.56 9.98
N HIS A 181 -5.89 5.69 10.51
CA HIS A 181 -6.53 5.88 11.80
C HIS A 181 -5.55 5.87 12.98
N PHE A 182 -4.49 5.08 12.90
CA PHE A 182 -3.47 5.00 13.94
C PHE A 182 -2.38 6.06 13.78
N ILE A 183 -1.92 6.29 12.55
CA ILE A 183 -0.92 7.33 12.26
C ILE A 183 -1.45 8.73 12.62
N ALA A 184 -2.76 8.99 12.41
CA ALA A 184 -3.37 10.23 12.84
C ALA A 184 -3.36 10.42 14.37
N GLN A 185 -3.22 9.33 15.13
CA GLN A 185 -3.10 9.32 16.59
C GLN A 185 -1.64 9.21 17.07
N ASP A 186 -0.66 9.42 16.18
CA ASP A 186 0.78 9.41 16.48
C ASP A 186 1.39 8.03 16.78
N TYR A 187 0.69 6.93 16.46
CA TYR A 187 1.31 5.60 16.44
C TYR A 187 2.30 5.48 15.28
N THR A 188 3.34 4.69 15.46
CA THR A 188 4.31 4.35 14.41
C THR A 188 3.83 3.14 13.59
N GLN A 189 4.35 2.98 12.36
CA GLN A 189 4.04 1.78 11.57
C GLN A 189 4.49 0.48 12.26
N ASP A 190 5.59 0.50 13.00
CA ASP A 190 6.10 -0.64 13.75
C ASP A 190 5.10 -1.12 14.81
N GLU A 191 4.37 -0.19 15.43
CA GLU A 191 3.33 -0.51 16.43
C GLU A 191 2.05 -1.07 15.80
N ILE A 192 1.81 -0.80 14.51
CA ILE A 192 0.61 -1.24 13.79
C ILE A 192 0.85 -2.57 13.09
N GLU A 193 2.08 -2.84 12.60
CA GLU A 193 2.46 -4.04 11.86
C GLU A 193 2.04 -5.39 12.50
N PRO A 194 2.02 -5.56 13.84
CA PRO A 194 1.49 -6.79 14.45
C PRO A 194 0.06 -7.13 14.03
N LEU A 195 -0.76 -6.14 13.65
CA LEU A 195 -2.13 -6.35 13.16
C LEU A 195 -2.20 -7.05 11.81
N HIS A 196 -1.09 -7.16 11.07
CA HIS A 196 -1.02 -7.91 9.82
C HIS A 196 -1.48 -9.37 10.00
N ALA A 197 -1.23 -9.97 11.17
CA ALA A 197 -1.66 -11.33 11.49
C ALA A 197 -3.20 -11.53 11.43
N TYR A 198 -3.96 -10.46 11.60
CA TYR A 198 -5.42 -10.45 11.60
C TYR A 198 -6.01 -9.77 10.35
N THR A 199 -5.17 -9.21 9.49
CA THR A 199 -5.60 -8.43 8.33
C THR A 199 -6.14 -9.35 7.25
N ARG A 200 -7.38 -9.11 6.82
CA ARG A 200 -8.03 -9.81 5.70
C ARG A 200 -8.32 -8.88 4.53
N HIS A 201 -8.48 -7.60 4.83
CA HIS A 201 -8.62 -6.52 3.86
C HIS A 201 -7.75 -5.33 4.31
N PHE A 202 -7.23 -4.54 3.38
CA PHE A 202 -6.46 -3.35 3.71
C PHE A 202 -7.02 -2.12 3.00
N HIS A 203 -7.30 -1.07 3.78
CA HIS A 203 -7.68 0.23 3.26
C HIS A 203 -6.46 1.15 3.19
N ALA A 204 -6.21 1.71 2.01
CA ALA A 204 -5.05 2.52 1.71
C ALA A 204 -5.45 3.98 1.47
N ARG A 205 -5.10 4.83 2.45
CA ARG A 205 -5.22 6.28 2.37
C ARG A 205 -4.18 6.98 3.22
N GLN A 206 -3.74 8.16 2.81
CA GLN A 206 -2.69 8.87 3.54
C GLN A 206 -3.19 9.54 4.83
N ALA A 207 -2.27 9.65 5.77
CA ALA A 207 -2.43 10.34 7.05
C ALA A 207 -1.12 10.98 7.50
N LYS A 208 -1.24 11.91 8.43
CA LYS A 208 -0.17 12.47 9.25
C LYS A 208 -0.69 12.66 10.68
N THR A 209 0.19 12.86 11.65
CA THR A 209 -0.21 13.14 13.03
C THR A 209 -1.30 14.22 13.08
N GLY A 210 -2.43 13.91 13.73
CA GLY A 210 -3.59 14.77 13.87
C GLY A 210 -4.57 14.78 12.70
N ALA A 211 -4.31 14.09 11.57
CA ALA A 211 -5.19 14.13 10.40
C ALA A 211 -5.17 12.84 9.55
N THR A 212 -6.35 12.21 9.43
CA THR A 212 -6.64 11.22 8.39
C THR A 212 -7.03 11.90 7.07
N ASN A 213 -7.01 11.15 5.95
CA ASN A 213 -7.48 11.64 4.64
C ASN A 213 -6.72 12.89 4.17
N VAL A 214 -5.38 12.83 4.20
CA VAL A 214 -4.51 13.88 3.63
C VAL A 214 -3.98 13.45 2.26
N THR A 215 -3.47 14.38 1.46
CA THR A 215 -2.94 14.04 0.14
C THR A 215 -1.67 13.17 0.20
N LEU A 216 -1.32 12.51 -0.91
CA LEU A 216 -0.08 11.74 -1.08
C LEU A 216 1.18 12.53 -0.76
N THR A 217 1.17 13.83 -1.06
CA THR A 217 2.31 14.71 -0.79
C THR A 217 2.42 15.15 0.66
N GLU A 218 1.33 15.07 1.43
CA GLU A 218 1.28 15.52 2.82
C GLU A 218 1.38 14.38 3.84
N GLY A 219 0.99 13.17 3.43
CA GLY A 219 0.98 12.01 4.28
C GLY A 219 2.36 11.42 4.54
N VAL A 220 2.46 10.59 5.58
CA VAL A 220 3.71 9.99 6.05
C VAL A 220 3.70 8.47 6.00
N ILE A 221 2.61 7.85 5.53
CA ILE A 221 2.50 6.38 5.45
C ILE A 221 3.40 5.87 4.34
N ASP A 222 4.31 4.98 4.70
CA ASP A 222 5.17 4.23 3.79
C ASP A 222 4.43 2.95 3.34
N PHE A 223 3.61 3.10 2.31
CA PHE A 223 2.90 1.99 1.71
C PHE A 223 3.83 0.97 1.03
N HIS A 224 5.01 1.38 0.56
CA HIS A 224 5.95 0.45 -0.06
C HIS A 224 6.36 -0.63 0.93
N ARG A 225 6.74 -0.21 2.15
CA ARG A 225 7.06 -1.11 3.26
C ARG A 225 5.91 -2.04 3.63
N ILE A 226 4.68 -1.53 3.69
CA ILE A 226 3.50 -2.31 4.05
C ILE A 226 3.24 -3.39 2.99
N LEU A 227 3.22 -3.00 1.71
CA LEU A 227 2.99 -3.93 0.60
C LEU A 227 4.09 -4.98 0.49
N GLN A 228 5.35 -4.61 0.71
CA GLN A 228 6.47 -5.57 0.76
C GLN A 228 6.30 -6.58 1.90
N THR A 229 5.81 -6.12 3.06
CA THR A 229 5.54 -7.00 4.19
C THR A 229 4.41 -7.98 3.86
N PHE A 230 3.30 -7.50 3.30
CA PHE A 230 2.22 -8.37 2.82
C PHE A 230 2.68 -9.38 1.78
N ASN A 231 3.49 -8.94 0.80
CA ASN A 231 4.01 -9.81 -0.24
C ASN A 231 4.96 -10.89 0.34
N ARG A 232 5.89 -10.49 1.20
CA ARG A 232 6.82 -11.39 1.90
C ARG A 232 6.07 -12.46 2.70
N ASP A 233 5.00 -12.07 3.38
CA ASP A 233 4.22 -12.94 4.26
C ASP A 233 3.17 -13.76 3.48
N GLY A 234 3.14 -13.62 2.14
CA GLY A 234 2.25 -14.38 1.26
C GLY A 234 0.78 -13.97 1.37
N TRP A 235 0.50 -12.75 1.81
CA TRP A 235 -0.85 -12.24 1.99
C TRP A 235 -1.57 -12.07 0.64
N ASP A 236 -2.72 -12.70 0.51
CA ASP A 236 -3.49 -12.81 -0.74
C ASP A 236 -4.74 -11.94 -0.79
N GLY A 237 -4.99 -11.13 0.25
CA GLY A 237 -6.15 -10.25 0.37
C GLY A 237 -6.20 -9.07 -0.60
N VAL A 238 -7.09 -8.12 -0.32
CA VAL A 238 -7.40 -6.99 -1.19
C VAL A 238 -6.95 -5.67 -0.55
N VAL A 239 -6.26 -4.86 -1.34
CA VAL A 239 -5.84 -3.50 -1.01
C VAL A 239 -6.78 -2.54 -1.71
N CYS A 240 -7.67 -1.92 -0.96
CA CYS A 240 -8.61 -0.93 -1.46
C CYS A 240 -8.09 0.48 -1.27
N LEU A 241 -8.12 1.28 -2.34
CA LEU A 241 -7.69 2.68 -2.31
C LEU A 241 -8.90 3.57 -2.03
N GLU A 242 -8.80 4.37 -0.96
CA GLU A 242 -9.93 5.10 -0.40
C GLU A 242 -9.55 6.54 -0.07
N TYR A 243 -10.17 7.52 -0.73
CA TYR A 243 -10.06 8.93 -0.32
C TYR A 243 -11.44 9.53 -0.09
N ASN A 244 -11.62 10.27 1.00
CA ASN A 244 -12.91 10.89 1.30
C ASN A 244 -13.11 12.21 0.57
N PRO A 245 -14.11 12.31 -0.34
CA PRO A 245 -14.36 13.53 -1.11
C PRO A 245 -14.82 14.73 -0.25
N ALA A 246 -15.28 14.48 0.99
CA ALA A 246 -15.59 15.55 1.94
C ALA A 246 -14.33 16.19 2.57
N ARG A 247 -13.16 15.56 2.41
CA ARG A 247 -11.87 16.03 2.95
C ARG A 247 -10.88 16.38 1.84
N ILE A 248 -10.97 15.70 0.70
CA ILE A 248 -10.06 15.83 -0.43
C ILE A 248 -10.89 16.13 -1.68
N GLU A 249 -10.76 17.36 -2.19
CA GLU A 249 -11.54 17.84 -3.34
C GLU A 249 -11.35 16.94 -4.58
N ASP A 250 -10.12 16.54 -4.87
CA ASP A 250 -9.76 15.62 -5.96
C ASP A 250 -9.52 14.18 -5.45
N ALA A 251 -10.46 13.64 -4.65
CA ALA A 251 -10.36 12.28 -4.13
C ALA A 251 -10.16 11.22 -5.25
N PRO A 252 -10.87 11.28 -6.39
CA PRO A 252 -10.61 10.36 -7.51
C PRO A 252 -9.19 10.49 -8.09
N GLY A 253 -8.64 11.70 -8.13
CA GLY A 253 -7.27 11.93 -8.60
C GLY A 253 -6.22 11.36 -7.65
N GLU A 254 -6.45 11.45 -6.34
CA GLU A 254 -5.58 10.83 -5.33
C GLU A 254 -5.60 9.30 -5.41
N VAL A 255 -6.78 8.70 -5.58
CA VAL A 255 -6.90 7.25 -5.84
C VAL A 255 -6.07 6.85 -7.08
N ALA A 256 -6.18 7.59 -8.18
CA ALA A 256 -5.43 7.30 -9.40
C ALA A 256 -3.90 7.43 -9.21
N ARG A 257 -3.44 8.46 -8.47
CA ARG A 257 -2.01 8.66 -8.19
C ARG A 257 -1.47 7.54 -7.30
N LEU A 258 -2.22 7.14 -6.27
CA LEU A 258 -1.83 6.06 -5.36
C LEU A 258 -1.80 4.71 -6.10
N LYS A 259 -2.77 4.46 -6.98
CA LYS A 259 -2.78 3.26 -7.83
C LYS A 259 -1.52 3.17 -8.68
N LYS A 260 -1.13 4.28 -9.32
CA LYS A 260 0.11 4.34 -10.10
C LYS A 260 1.35 4.05 -9.26
N GLN A 261 1.40 4.57 -8.04
CA GLN A 261 2.49 4.30 -7.10
C GLN A 261 2.56 2.81 -6.70
N PHE A 262 1.41 2.17 -6.46
CA PHE A 262 1.35 0.74 -6.13
C PHE A 262 1.72 -0.13 -7.33
N ASP A 263 1.28 0.22 -8.54
CA ASP A 263 1.68 -0.49 -9.76
C ASP A 263 3.20 -0.47 -9.96
N GLN A 264 3.85 0.66 -9.63
CA GLN A 264 5.30 0.78 -9.67
C GLN A 264 5.97 -0.15 -8.66
N TYR A 265 5.49 -0.19 -7.42
CA TYR A 265 6.01 -1.08 -6.38
C TYR A 265 5.89 -2.55 -6.75
N MET A 266 4.75 -2.97 -7.30
CA MET A 266 4.54 -4.36 -7.70
C MET A 266 5.45 -4.76 -8.88
N GLN A 267 5.75 -3.82 -9.79
CA GLN A 267 6.74 -4.04 -10.85
C GLN A 267 8.16 -4.18 -10.29
N GLU A 268 8.54 -3.34 -9.32
CA GLU A 268 9.83 -3.42 -8.63
C GLU A 268 10.01 -4.75 -7.90
N ASP A 269 9.00 -5.20 -7.15
CA ASP A 269 9.00 -6.48 -6.43
C ASP A 269 9.02 -7.68 -7.38
N THR A 270 8.28 -7.63 -8.50
CA THR A 270 8.32 -8.68 -9.53
C THR A 270 9.73 -8.79 -10.12
N ASN A 271 10.36 -7.66 -10.39
CA ASN A 271 11.74 -7.61 -10.85
C ASN A 271 12.69 -8.18 -9.78
N ALA A 272 12.51 -7.83 -8.50
CA ALA A 272 13.31 -8.35 -7.39
C ALA A 272 13.12 -9.86 -7.13
N ALA A 273 11.89 -10.38 -7.24
CA ALA A 273 11.59 -11.80 -7.08
C ALA A 273 12.10 -12.64 -8.26
N ALA A 274 12.00 -12.13 -9.49
CA ALA A 274 12.65 -12.73 -10.66
C ALA A 274 14.17 -12.79 -10.49
N LEU A 275 14.78 -11.77 -9.88
CA LEU A 275 16.21 -11.75 -9.51
C LEU A 275 16.56 -12.79 -8.42
N ALA A 276 15.65 -13.10 -7.49
CA ALA A 276 15.90 -14.02 -6.37
C ALA A 276 15.71 -15.51 -6.74
N GLN A 277 14.91 -15.83 -7.76
CA GLN A 277 14.59 -17.21 -8.17
C GLN A 277 15.62 -17.86 -9.12
N GLY A 278 16.82 -17.29 -9.26
CA GLY A 278 17.90 -17.90 -10.05
C GLY A 278 17.60 -18.04 -11.54
N LYS A 279 16.58 -17.35 -12.07
CA LYS A 279 16.33 -17.19 -13.51
C LYS A 279 17.16 -16.05 -14.09
N VAL A 280 18.45 -16.04 -13.76
CA VAL A 280 19.40 -15.11 -14.33
C VAL A 280 20.56 -15.93 -14.85
N ASP A 281 20.43 -16.34 -16.10
CA ASP A 281 21.63 -16.41 -16.90
C ASP A 281 22.03 -14.93 -17.16
N GLU A 282 23.21 -14.55 -16.64
CA GLU A 282 24.03 -13.41 -17.07
C GLU A 282 23.61 -11.97 -16.69
N TRP A 283 23.56 -11.64 -15.39
CA TRP A 283 23.52 -10.24 -14.94
C TRP A 283 24.54 -9.94 -13.83
N ASN A 284 25.66 -9.30 -14.18
CA ASN A 284 26.65 -8.89 -13.18
C ASN A 284 26.23 -7.56 -12.53
N ARG A 285 26.22 -7.51 -11.20
CA ARG A 285 26.00 -6.29 -10.42
C ARG A 285 26.68 -6.35 -9.06
N ILE A 286 26.97 -5.18 -8.49
CA ILE A 286 27.42 -5.04 -7.10
C ILE A 286 26.18 -4.94 -6.21
N VAL A 287 26.10 -5.79 -5.19
CA VAL A 287 25.05 -5.75 -4.16
C VAL A 287 25.66 -5.20 -2.88
N PHE A 288 25.03 -4.16 -2.32
CA PHE A 288 25.44 -3.58 -1.04
C PHE A 288 24.62 -4.18 0.11
N ASP A 289 25.31 -4.68 1.13
CA ASP A 289 24.70 -5.15 2.37
C ASP A 289 25.15 -4.26 3.55
N PRO A 290 24.24 -3.51 4.20
CA PRO A 290 24.57 -2.64 5.31
C PRO A 290 25.07 -3.41 6.55
N GLN A 291 24.73 -4.69 6.74
CA GLN A 291 25.17 -5.48 7.90
C GLN A 291 26.68 -5.73 7.90
N TRP A 292 27.30 -5.74 6.72
CA TRP A 292 28.74 -5.94 6.54
C TRP A 292 29.51 -4.62 6.50
N CYS A 293 28.80 -3.49 6.41
CA CYS A 293 29.42 -2.19 6.27
C CYS A 293 29.96 -1.66 7.60
N ARG A 294 31.24 -1.30 7.63
CA ARG A 294 31.91 -0.65 8.77
C ARG A 294 32.06 0.86 8.61
N THR A 295 31.38 1.45 7.61
CA THR A 295 31.42 2.88 7.23
C THR A 295 32.82 3.47 7.02
N CYS A 296 33.84 2.61 6.85
CA CYS A 296 35.25 2.99 6.81
C CYS A 296 35.72 3.60 5.47
N LYS A 297 34.85 3.62 4.45
CA LYS A 297 35.13 4.19 3.12
C LYS A 297 36.26 3.50 2.33
N LEU A 298 36.79 2.36 2.80
CA LEU A 298 37.87 1.63 2.11
C LEU A 298 37.49 1.22 0.69
N CYS A 299 36.26 0.79 0.47
CA CYS A 299 35.76 0.45 -0.87
C CYS A 299 35.79 1.65 -1.84
N GLU A 300 35.51 2.86 -1.34
CA GLU A 300 35.57 4.07 -2.16
C GLU A 300 37.01 4.43 -2.51
N MET A 301 37.92 4.34 -1.53
CA MET A 301 39.33 4.61 -1.75
C MET A 301 39.94 3.66 -2.80
N VAL A 302 39.70 2.35 -2.67
CA VAL A 302 40.18 1.35 -3.64
C VAL A 302 39.60 1.63 -5.03
N CYS A 303 38.31 1.94 -5.11
CA CYS A 303 37.67 2.26 -6.40
C CYS A 303 38.29 3.51 -7.06
N SER A 304 38.55 4.58 -6.30
CA SER A 304 39.22 5.76 -6.84
C SER A 304 40.67 5.50 -7.25
N ILE A 305 41.42 4.71 -6.47
CA ILE A 305 42.82 4.37 -6.80
C ILE A 305 42.86 3.59 -8.11
N GLU A 306 41.96 2.62 -8.28
CA GLU A 306 41.93 1.78 -9.46
C GLU A 306 41.59 2.56 -10.73
N HIS A 307 40.58 3.43 -10.66
CA HIS A 307 40.07 4.09 -11.86
C HIS A 307 40.72 5.43 -12.17
N GLU A 308 41.31 6.07 -11.16
CA GLU A 308 41.79 7.45 -11.26
C GLU A 308 43.26 7.58 -10.81
N GLY A 309 43.87 6.52 -10.29
CA GLY A 309 45.24 6.53 -9.77
C GLY A 309 45.42 7.28 -8.44
N GLU A 310 44.32 7.74 -7.84
CA GLU A 310 44.35 8.59 -6.65
C GLU A 310 43.44 8.05 -5.53
N SER A 311 43.91 8.16 -4.28
CA SER A 311 43.08 7.86 -3.10
C SER A 311 42.15 9.04 -2.78
N ARG A 312 41.10 9.20 -3.57
CA ARG A 312 40.14 10.31 -3.46
C ARG A 312 38.70 9.81 -3.56
N PRO A 313 37.99 9.56 -2.42
CA PRO A 313 36.62 9.03 -2.42
C PRO A 313 35.62 9.81 -3.28
N ALA A 314 35.81 11.11 -3.44
CA ALA A 314 34.98 11.93 -4.33
C ALA A 314 35.03 11.48 -5.81
N LEU A 315 36.10 10.81 -6.23
CA LEU A 315 36.25 10.24 -7.57
C LEU A 315 35.76 8.78 -7.66
N SER A 316 35.57 8.08 -6.54
CA SER A 316 35.05 6.70 -6.50
C SER A 316 33.74 6.48 -7.24
N ARG A 317 33.66 5.47 -8.11
CA ARG A 317 32.44 5.12 -8.86
C ARG A 317 31.35 4.43 -8.04
N ILE A 318 31.62 4.19 -6.75
CA ILE A 318 30.69 3.70 -5.72
C ILE A 318 30.78 4.60 -4.48
N ASN A 319 29.68 4.81 -3.74
CA ASN A 319 29.72 5.61 -2.52
C ASN A 319 28.86 5.00 -1.40
N ILE A 320 29.35 5.05 -0.17
CA ILE A 320 28.65 4.65 1.06
C ILE A 320 28.24 5.89 1.82
N ASN A 321 26.97 6.19 1.92
CA ASN A 321 26.48 7.30 2.73
C ASN A 321 26.16 6.82 4.14
N PHE A 322 26.55 7.60 5.14
CA PHE A 322 26.19 7.38 6.53
C PHE A 322 25.57 8.66 7.08
N ASP A 323 24.34 8.56 7.56
CA ASP A 323 23.60 9.65 8.20
C ASP A 323 23.45 9.33 9.70
N PRO A 324 24.23 10.00 10.58
CA PRO A 324 24.20 9.74 12.01
C PRO A 324 22.90 10.21 12.68
N PHE A 325 22.02 10.95 11.97
CA PHE A 325 20.76 11.45 12.50
C PHE A 325 19.55 10.59 12.08
N LYS A 326 19.74 9.62 11.19
CA LYS A 326 18.70 8.64 10.83
C LYS A 326 18.70 7.47 11.81
N VAL A 327 17.53 7.19 12.38
CA VAL A 327 17.33 6.03 13.27
C VAL A 327 17.17 4.73 12.47
N VAL A 328 16.51 4.81 11.30
CA VAL A 328 16.26 3.67 10.41
C VAL A 328 17.15 3.79 9.17
N ASN A 329 17.82 2.69 8.80
CA ASN A 329 18.75 2.61 7.65
C ASN A 329 19.76 3.77 7.57
N PRO A 330 20.57 4.01 8.62
CA PRO A 330 21.53 5.11 8.64
C PRO A 330 22.66 4.94 7.63
N ILE A 331 22.86 3.74 7.07
CA ILE A 331 23.93 3.42 6.12
C ILE A 331 23.29 3.04 4.78
N HIS A 332 23.71 3.69 3.70
CA HIS A 332 23.20 3.42 2.36
C HIS A 332 24.35 3.32 1.34
N GLY A 333 24.27 2.35 0.43
CA GLY A 333 25.24 2.18 -0.64
C GLY A 333 24.71 2.71 -1.96
N ASN A 334 25.27 3.80 -2.45
CA ASN A 334 25.07 4.30 -3.80
C ASN A 334 25.96 3.50 -4.76
N VAL A 335 25.45 2.34 -5.20
CA VAL A 335 26.09 1.45 -6.16
C VAL A 335 25.23 1.32 -7.42
N CYS A 336 25.85 1.21 -8.59
CA CYS A 336 25.12 1.08 -9.83
C CYS A 336 24.43 -0.29 -9.90
N ALA A 337 23.09 -0.29 -10.03
CA ALA A 337 22.31 -1.51 -10.24
C ALA A 337 22.49 -2.15 -11.64
N GLN A 338 23.16 -1.43 -12.55
CA GLN A 338 23.37 -1.77 -13.96
C GLN A 338 22.09 -1.96 -14.81
N CYS A 339 20.91 -1.55 -14.31
CA CYS A 339 19.53 -1.89 -14.72
C CYS A 339 19.30 -2.47 -16.13
N PRO A 340 18.50 -3.54 -16.34
CA PRO A 340 18.28 -4.20 -17.66
C PRO A 340 17.79 -3.28 -18.77
N ASP A 341 16.87 -2.40 -18.42
CA ASP A 341 16.31 -1.37 -19.28
C ASP A 341 17.26 -0.18 -19.50
N ALA A 342 18.25 0.01 -18.61
CA ALA A 342 19.29 1.04 -18.66
C ALA A 342 18.78 2.41 -19.14
N PRO A 343 17.88 3.09 -18.39
CA PRO A 343 17.34 4.38 -18.81
C PRO A 343 18.43 5.42 -19.08
N CYS A 344 19.54 5.35 -18.36
CA CYS A 344 20.72 6.17 -18.59
C CYS A 344 21.31 6.05 -20.01
N LEU A 345 21.27 4.85 -20.61
CA LEU A 345 21.71 4.61 -21.99
C LEU A 345 20.69 5.20 -22.98
N ALA A 346 19.39 4.96 -22.75
CA ALA A 346 18.32 5.41 -23.64
C ALA A 346 18.25 6.93 -23.79
N VAL A 347 18.61 7.69 -22.75
CA VAL A 347 18.55 9.16 -22.78
C VAL A 347 19.83 9.84 -23.26
N CYS A 348 20.89 9.09 -23.57
CA CYS A 348 22.18 9.68 -23.93
C CYS A 348 22.11 10.31 -25.32
N PRO A 349 22.19 11.66 -25.46
CA PRO A 349 22.02 12.31 -26.75
C PRO A 349 23.16 12.00 -27.74
N ASP A 350 24.39 11.91 -27.24
CA ASP A 350 25.59 11.63 -28.04
C ASP A 350 25.93 10.14 -28.14
N LYS A 351 25.07 9.27 -27.60
CA LYS A 351 25.26 7.81 -27.59
C LYS A 351 26.62 7.38 -26.99
N ALA A 352 27.11 8.14 -26.03
CA ALA A 352 28.34 7.87 -25.28
C ALA A 352 28.22 6.69 -24.30
N MET A 353 27.12 5.94 -24.30
CA MET A 353 26.90 4.81 -23.38
C MET A 353 26.54 3.56 -24.16
N SER A 354 27.11 2.43 -23.77
CA SER A 354 26.86 1.11 -24.37
C SER A 354 26.88 0.04 -23.28
N ARG A 355 26.35 -1.15 -23.59
CA ARG A 355 26.58 -2.33 -22.74
C ARG A 355 27.86 -3.00 -23.17
N ASP A 356 28.73 -3.24 -22.20
CA ASP A 356 29.90 -4.07 -22.37
C ASP A 356 29.48 -5.53 -22.51
N ALA A 357 30.00 -6.20 -23.55
CA ALA A 357 29.58 -7.56 -23.90
C ALA A 357 30.09 -8.63 -22.92
N GLN A 358 31.19 -8.35 -22.21
CA GLN A 358 31.84 -9.30 -21.33
C GLN A 358 31.32 -9.18 -19.90
N SER A 359 31.31 -7.96 -19.37
CA SER A 359 30.87 -7.68 -17.99
C SER A 359 29.36 -7.45 -17.88
N GLY A 360 28.67 -7.12 -18.97
CA GLY A 360 27.26 -6.70 -18.94
C GLY A 360 27.03 -5.29 -18.39
N ALA A 361 28.09 -4.61 -17.95
CA ALA A 361 28.02 -3.27 -17.40
C ALA A 361 27.59 -2.27 -18.47
N VAL A 362 26.76 -1.29 -18.10
CA VAL A 362 26.59 -0.10 -18.93
C VAL A 362 27.85 0.75 -18.76
N ILE A 363 28.59 1.01 -19.81
CA ILE A 363 29.85 1.76 -19.77
C ILE A 363 29.66 3.14 -20.39
N ILE A 364 30.58 4.05 -20.10
CA ILE A 364 30.59 5.41 -20.67
C ILE A 364 31.88 5.53 -21.47
N ASP A 365 31.74 5.91 -22.73
CA ASP A 365 32.85 6.33 -23.59
C ASP A 365 33.21 7.78 -23.25
N PRO A 366 34.41 8.03 -22.70
CA PRO A 366 34.82 9.38 -22.30
C PRO A 366 34.99 10.33 -23.48
N ASP A 367 35.31 9.83 -24.68
CA ASP A 367 35.57 10.67 -25.87
C ASP A 367 34.27 11.20 -26.49
N LEU A 368 33.16 10.49 -26.29
CA LEU A 368 31.83 10.89 -26.76
C LEU A 368 31.02 11.66 -25.71
N CYS A 369 31.39 11.55 -24.42
CA CYS A 369 30.59 12.10 -23.34
C CYS A 369 30.74 13.63 -23.24
N ILE A 370 29.66 14.38 -23.52
CA ILE A 370 29.66 15.84 -23.38
C ILE A 370 29.35 16.36 -21.96
N GLY A 371 29.17 15.47 -20.98
CA GLY A 371 28.93 15.89 -19.59
C GLY A 371 27.58 16.56 -19.30
N CYS A 372 26.55 16.32 -20.12
CA CYS A 372 25.21 16.93 -19.99
C CYS A 372 24.38 16.41 -18.80
N MET A 373 24.82 15.31 -18.20
CA MET A 373 24.19 14.64 -17.04
C MET A 373 22.73 14.21 -17.25
N ALA A 374 22.31 14.01 -18.50
CA ALA A 374 21.00 13.42 -18.81
C ALA A 374 20.86 12.03 -18.18
N CYS A 375 21.93 11.24 -18.22
CA CYS A 375 22.02 9.91 -17.62
C CYS A 375 21.74 9.92 -16.11
N ARG A 376 22.16 10.95 -15.36
CA ARG A 376 21.87 11.10 -13.93
C ARG A 376 20.39 11.39 -13.70
N ARG A 377 19.83 12.36 -14.44
CA ARG A 377 18.41 12.72 -14.34
C ARG A 377 17.47 11.56 -14.66
N ALA A 378 17.88 10.67 -15.54
CA ALA A 378 17.11 9.48 -15.90
C ALA A 378 17.39 8.27 -14.99
N CYS A 379 18.40 8.33 -14.12
CA CYS A 379 18.73 7.22 -13.24
C CYS A 379 17.81 7.25 -12.01
N PRO A 380 17.01 6.20 -11.75
CA PRO A 380 16.15 6.15 -10.57
C PRO A 380 16.94 6.11 -9.25
N TRP A 381 18.24 5.78 -9.33
CA TRP A 381 19.16 5.64 -8.21
C TRP A 381 20.12 6.82 -8.05
N ASP A 382 20.03 7.85 -8.89
CA ASP A 382 20.92 9.03 -8.90
C ASP A 382 22.44 8.71 -8.96
N ILE A 383 22.82 7.63 -9.66
CA ILE A 383 24.19 7.09 -9.61
C ILE A 383 25.22 7.83 -10.48
N PRO A 384 24.96 8.15 -11.77
CA PRO A 384 25.96 8.81 -12.59
C PRO A 384 26.33 10.17 -12.02
N LYS A 385 27.63 10.42 -11.85
CA LYS A 385 28.14 11.69 -11.32
C LYS A 385 29.05 12.37 -12.34
N LYS A 386 29.23 13.68 -12.19
CA LYS A 386 30.12 14.44 -13.05
C LYS A 386 31.54 14.34 -12.50
N HIS A 387 32.48 13.88 -13.32
CA HIS A 387 33.89 13.90 -12.97
C HIS A 387 34.33 15.36 -12.79
N PRO A 388 34.91 15.75 -11.63
CA PRO A 388 35.16 17.16 -11.32
C PRO A 388 36.19 17.81 -12.24
N GLU A 389 37.09 17.03 -12.83
CA GLU A 389 38.20 17.53 -13.64
C GLU A 389 37.99 17.30 -15.14
N LEU A 390 37.36 16.18 -15.50
CA LEU A 390 37.15 15.80 -16.90
C LEU A 390 35.82 16.34 -17.44
N GLY A 391 34.90 16.73 -16.55
CA GLY A 391 33.58 17.22 -16.92
C GLY A 391 32.64 16.18 -17.53
N ILE A 392 33.07 14.92 -17.67
CA ILE A 392 32.27 13.82 -18.20
C ILE A 392 31.46 13.11 -17.12
N ALA A 393 30.49 12.29 -17.52
CA ALA A 393 29.78 11.42 -16.58
C ALA A 393 30.64 10.19 -16.24
N VAL A 394 30.64 9.78 -14.97
CA VAL A 394 31.27 8.54 -14.50
C VAL A 394 30.29 7.76 -13.63
N LYS A 395 30.36 6.43 -13.70
CA LYS A 395 29.61 5.48 -12.88
C LYS A 395 30.33 4.14 -12.86
N CYS A 396 29.94 3.23 -11.96
CA CYS A 396 30.51 1.89 -11.92
C CYS A 396 30.36 1.17 -13.28
N ASP A 397 31.46 0.57 -13.72
CA ASP A 397 31.65 -0.22 -14.92
C ASP A 397 31.97 -1.69 -14.59
N LEU A 398 31.68 -2.11 -13.34
CA LEU A 398 31.99 -3.43 -12.79
C LEU A 398 33.46 -3.84 -12.90
N CYS A 399 34.36 -2.85 -12.95
CA CYS A 399 35.79 -3.11 -13.17
C CYS A 399 36.01 -3.99 -14.42
N LYS A 400 35.27 -3.75 -15.52
CA LYS A 400 35.29 -4.56 -16.75
C LYS A 400 36.69 -4.88 -17.30
N ASP A 401 37.68 -4.04 -16.98
CA ASP A 401 39.06 -4.18 -17.44
C ASP A 401 39.90 -5.08 -16.50
N ARG A 402 39.27 -5.71 -15.50
CA ARG A 402 39.86 -6.66 -14.56
C ARG A 402 39.22 -8.04 -14.71
N GLU A 403 40.05 -9.08 -14.58
CA GLU A 403 39.63 -10.49 -14.50
C GLU A 403 38.87 -10.83 -13.22
#